data_AF-A0A920ND53-F1
#
_entry.id   AF-A0A920ND53-F1
#
_cell.length_a   1.000
_cell.length_b   1.000
_cell.length_c   1.000
_cell.angle_alpha   90.00
_cell.angle_beta   90.00
_cell.angle_gamma   90.00
#
_symmetry.space_group_name_H-M   'P 1'
#
loop_
_entity.id
_entity.type
_entity.pdbx_description
1 polymer ?
#
loop_
_entity_poly.entity_id
_entity_poly.type
_entity_poly.pdbx_seq_one_letter_code
_entity_poly.pdbx_strand_id
1 'polypeptide(L)'
;MLEGRELSKNEVRRRLENARNRCPEKTSQLGKTLFELGDELNLDIPSSCGRNGECHECVVEIANGIQALNERSDSESFLKEPYRLACQARVVAEQPLVFSPLRRRPKILAAGMKKDNLLLEPMVTRREDRVYYGEKDIDHYRGRLLGIAVDLGTTTIVAELIDLESGQSIERVSFENPQKFGGSDVMHRISYDGGEHRGELTKSLIKGT
;
A
#
# COMPACT_ATOMS: atom_id res chain seq x y z
N MET A 1 3.88 51.64 23.57
CA MET A 1 3.34 52.46 22.46
C MET A 1 3.98 51.93 21.18
N LEU A 2 3.33 50.98 20.51
CA LEU A 2 3.68 50.52 19.16
C LEU A 2 2.36 50.27 18.44
N GLU A 3 1.94 51.26 17.66
CA GLU A 3 0.71 51.26 16.88
C GLU A 3 0.84 50.27 15.72
N GLY A 4 -0.12 49.35 15.65
CA GLY A 4 -0.26 48.43 14.52
C GLY A 4 -0.71 49.20 13.28
N ARG A 5 0.09 49.12 12.21
CA ARG A 5 -0.28 49.63 10.89
C ARG A 5 -1.45 48.79 10.33
N GLU A 6 -2.66 49.34 10.39
CA GLU A 6 -3.79 48.85 9.60
C GLU A 6 -3.49 49.05 8.11
N LEU A 7 -3.37 47.94 7.38
CA LEU A 7 -3.25 47.95 5.93
C LEU A 7 -4.61 48.33 5.31
N SER A 8 -4.61 49.35 4.46
CA SER A 8 -5.78 49.81 3.71
C SER A 8 -6.45 48.65 2.94
N LYS A 9 -7.78 48.58 2.99
CA LYS A 9 -8.62 47.59 2.28
C LYS A 9 -8.29 47.49 0.78
N ASN A 10 -7.74 48.55 0.18
CA ASN A 10 -7.33 48.56 -1.23
C ASN A 10 -6.03 47.80 -1.50
N GLU A 11 -5.10 47.72 -0.53
CA GLU A 11 -3.83 47.01 -0.69
C GLU A 11 -3.99 45.50 -0.52
N VAL A 12 -4.90 45.07 0.35
CA VAL A 12 -5.34 43.67 0.46
C VAL A 12 -6.01 43.21 -0.83
N ARG A 13 -6.87 44.05 -1.43
CA ARG A 13 -7.58 43.74 -2.68
C ARG A 13 -6.61 43.58 -3.86
N ARG A 14 -5.59 44.44 -3.94
CA ARG A 14 -4.55 44.40 -5.00
C ARG A 14 -3.64 43.17 -4.89
N ARG A 15 -3.36 42.71 -3.66
CA ARG A 15 -2.62 41.46 -3.43
C ARG A 15 -3.44 40.21 -3.75
N LEU A 16 -4.76 40.25 -3.53
CA LEU A 16 -5.68 39.16 -3.90
C LEU A 16 -5.91 39.08 -5.42
N GLU A 17 -5.95 40.21 -6.13
CA GLU A 17 -6.01 40.24 -7.60
C GLU A 17 -4.70 39.74 -8.25
N ASN A 18 -3.54 40.08 -7.69
CA ASN A 18 -2.25 39.56 -8.17
C ASN A 18 -2.04 38.06 -7.86
N ALA A 19 -2.76 37.49 -6.88
CA ALA A 19 -2.76 36.05 -6.61
C ALA A 19 -3.66 35.25 -7.57
N ARG A 20 -4.71 35.89 -8.14
CA ARG A 20 -5.58 35.26 -9.16
C ARG A 20 -4.90 35.10 -10.53
N ASN A 21 -3.81 35.84 -10.78
CA ASN A 21 -3.06 35.78 -12.04
C ASN A 21 -1.89 34.77 -12.04
N ARG A 22 -1.80 33.89 -11.03
CA ARG A 22 -1.00 32.66 -11.12
C ARG A 22 -1.93 31.46 -11.22
N CYS A 23 -2.68 31.40 -12.31
CA CYS A 23 -3.24 30.13 -12.73
C CYS A 23 -2.03 29.29 -13.21
N PRO A 24 -1.71 28.14 -12.59
CA PRO A 24 -0.78 27.22 -13.23
C PRO A 24 -1.40 26.87 -14.58
N GLU A 25 -0.61 26.99 -15.65
CA GLU A 25 -0.98 26.56 -16.99
C GLU A 25 -1.67 25.20 -16.88
N LYS A 26 -2.88 25.09 -17.45
CA LYS A 26 -3.59 23.81 -17.53
C LYS A 26 -2.68 22.86 -18.32
N THR A 27 -1.91 22.04 -17.62
CA THR A 27 -1.12 20.97 -18.24
C THR A 27 -2.11 20.06 -18.94
N SER A 28 -2.10 20.06 -20.27
CA SER A 28 -2.99 19.21 -21.05
C SER A 28 -2.78 17.76 -20.63
N GLN A 29 -3.89 17.05 -20.43
CA GLN A 29 -3.90 15.63 -20.07
C GLN A 29 -3.71 14.75 -21.31
N LEU A 30 -3.78 15.35 -22.51
CA LEU A 30 -3.74 14.64 -23.78
C LEU A 30 -2.39 13.93 -23.96
N GLY A 31 -2.43 12.67 -24.37
CA GLY A 31 -1.25 11.84 -24.60
C GLY A 31 -0.64 11.23 -23.34
N LYS A 32 -1.06 11.62 -22.12
CA LYS A 32 -0.58 11.01 -20.88
C LYS A 32 -1.28 9.69 -20.61
N THR A 33 -0.57 8.78 -19.95
CA THR A 33 -1.16 7.55 -19.39
C THR A 33 -1.91 7.87 -18.10
N LEU A 34 -2.89 7.03 -17.75
CA LEU A 34 -3.57 7.12 -16.46
C LEU A 34 -2.59 6.93 -15.29
N PHE A 35 -1.48 6.21 -15.51
CA PHE A 35 -0.42 6.08 -14.52
C PHE A 35 0.27 7.42 -14.27
N GLU A 36 0.68 8.13 -15.32
CA GLU A 36 1.32 9.45 -15.20
C GLU A 36 0.37 10.49 -14.58
N LEU A 37 -0.92 10.45 -14.95
CA LEU A 37 -1.94 11.26 -14.30
C LEU A 37 -2.11 10.88 -12.82
N GLY A 38 -1.98 9.60 -12.50
CA GLY A 38 -1.97 9.11 -11.11
C GLY A 38 -0.80 9.68 -10.31
N ASP A 39 0.41 9.66 -10.86
CA ASP A 39 1.60 10.26 -10.25
C ASP A 39 1.39 11.76 -9.97
N GLU A 40 0.84 12.51 -10.94
CA GLU A 40 0.53 13.94 -10.78
C GLU A 40 -0.53 14.23 -9.71
N LEU A 41 -1.48 13.31 -9.55
CA LEU A 41 -2.54 13.38 -8.54
C LEU A 41 -2.13 12.77 -7.19
N ASN A 42 -0.89 12.31 -7.04
CA ASN A 42 -0.39 11.57 -5.87
C ASN A 42 -1.25 10.35 -5.52
N LEU A 43 -1.73 9.64 -6.54
CA LEU A 43 -2.41 8.35 -6.40
C LEU A 43 -1.38 7.22 -6.37
N ASP A 44 -1.42 6.40 -5.33
CA ASP A 44 -0.59 5.20 -5.24
C ASP A 44 -1.12 4.11 -6.18
N ILE A 45 -0.47 3.96 -7.33
CA ILE A 45 -0.76 2.93 -8.34
C ILE A 45 0.45 1.97 -8.37
N PRO A 46 0.27 0.68 -8.02
CA PRO A 46 1.39 -0.26 -8.00
C PRO A 46 1.86 -0.59 -9.42
N SER A 47 3.17 -0.74 -9.60
CA SER A 47 3.77 -1.23 -10.85
C SER A 47 5.11 -1.91 -10.59
N SER A 48 5.19 -3.21 -10.84
CA SER A 48 6.44 -3.99 -10.77
C SER A 48 7.10 -4.27 -12.14
N CYS A 49 6.43 -3.94 -13.25
CA CYS A 49 6.92 -4.22 -14.62
C CYS A 49 7.44 -3.00 -15.39
N GLY A 50 7.70 -1.88 -14.70
CA GLY A 50 8.12 -0.65 -15.38
C GLY A 50 7.11 -0.11 -16.39
N ARG A 51 5.81 -0.32 -16.14
CA ARG A 51 4.69 0.19 -16.96
C ARG A 51 4.55 -0.47 -18.35
N ASN A 52 5.14 -1.64 -18.58
CA ASN A 52 5.04 -2.36 -19.86
C ASN A 52 3.72 -3.14 -20.06
N GLY A 53 2.91 -3.30 -19.00
CA GLY A 53 1.61 -3.99 -19.07
C GLY A 53 1.63 -5.47 -18.72
N GLU A 54 2.75 -6.06 -18.31
CA GLU A 54 2.87 -7.51 -18.05
C GLU A 54 2.56 -7.91 -16.60
N CYS A 55 2.76 -7.03 -15.61
CA CYS A 55 2.50 -7.39 -14.19
C CYS A 55 1.02 -7.40 -13.81
N HIS A 56 0.17 -6.69 -14.55
CA HIS A 56 -1.27 -6.54 -14.29
C HIS A 56 -1.65 -5.95 -12.91
N GLU A 57 -0.74 -5.25 -12.23
CA GLU A 57 -0.97 -4.66 -10.90
C GLU A 57 -1.66 -3.30 -10.96
N CYS A 58 -1.37 -2.50 -11.99
CA CYS A 58 -1.79 -1.10 -12.13
C CYS A 58 -3.27 -0.92 -12.55
N VAL A 59 -4.16 -1.78 -12.08
CA VAL A 59 -5.58 -1.75 -12.46
C VAL A 59 -6.27 -0.52 -11.87
N VAL A 60 -6.99 0.20 -12.72
CA VAL A 60 -7.80 1.37 -12.37
C VAL A 60 -9.24 1.16 -12.81
N GLU A 61 -10.17 1.68 -12.02
CA GLU A 61 -11.60 1.76 -12.34
C GLU A 61 -11.91 3.13 -12.95
N ILE A 62 -12.55 3.15 -14.12
CA ILE A 62 -12.96 4.38 -14.80
C ILE A 62 -14.42 4.71 -14.43
N ALA A 63 -14.61 5.65 -13.53
CA ALA A 63 -15.94 6.09 -13.11
C ALA A 63 -16.62 6.97 -14.17
N ASN A 64 -15.85 7.76 -14.92
CA ASN A 64 -16.36 8.58 -16.01
C ASN A 64 -15.28 8.83 -17.07
N GLY A 65 -15.68 8.98 -18.34
CA GLY A 65 -14.79 9.38 -19.43
C GLY A 65 -14.00 8.24 -20.08
N ILE A 66 -14.49 7.00 -20.05
CA ILE A 66 -13.79 5.85 -20.66
C ILE A 66 -13.55 6.03 -22.17
N GLN A 67 -14.50 6.67 -22.87
CA GLN A 67 -14.40 7.08 -24.27
C GLN A 67 -13.30 8.11 -24.57
N ALA A 68 -12.69 8.71 -23.55
CA ALA A 68 -11.55 9.62 -23.72
C ALA A 68 -10.20 8.87 -23.80
N LEU A 69 -10.21 7.54 -23.66
CA LEU A 69 -9.02 6.69 -23.65
C LEU A 69 -8.83 5.97 -24.98
N ASN A 70 -7.59 5.55 -25.27
CA ASN A 70 -7.27 4.68 -26.39
C ASN A 70 -7.99 3.32 -26.30
N GLU A 71 -8.02 2.61 -27.43
CA GLU A 71 -8.47 1.23 -27.50
C GLU A 71 -7.66 0.33 -26.55
N ARG A 72 -8.27 -0.79 -26.15
CA ARG A 72 -7.66 -1.77 -25.24
C ARG A 72 -6.51 -2.49 -25.95
N SER A 73 -5.39 -2.66 -25.27
CA SER A 73 -4.30 -3.53 -25.76
C SER A 73 -4.55 -5.00 -25.41
N ASP A 74 -3.79 -5.93 -26.00
CA ASP A 74 -3.86 -7.37 -25.68
C ASP A 74 -3.57 -7.64 -24.20
N SER A 75 -2.72 -6.81 -23.59
CA SER A 75 -2.45 -6.83 -22.14
C SER A 75 -3.68 -6.50 -21.30
N GLU A 76 -4.74 -5.93 -21.87
CA GLU A 76 -6.01 -5.61 -21.17
C GLU A 76 -7.12 -6.62 -21.48
N SER A 77 -6.84 -7.69 -22.25
CA SER A 77 -7.83 -8.68 -22.70
C SER A 77 -8.57 -9.39 -21.57
N PHE A 78 -7.95 -9.52 -20.40
CA PHE A 78 -8.56 -10.14 -19.22
C PHE A 78 -9.47 -9.17 -18.42
N LEU A 79 -9.40 -7.87 -18.68
CA LEU A 79 -10.18 -6.85 -17.99
C LEU A 79 -11.49 -6.57 -18.73
N LYS A 80 -12.59 -6.47 -17.97
CA LYS A 80 -13.88 -5.97 -18.47
C LYS A 80 -14.06 -4.52 -18.08
N GLU A 81 -14.96 -3.81 -18.77
CA GLU A 81 -15.40 -2.49 -18.32
C GLU A 81 -15.99 -2.56 -16.90
N PRO A 82 -15.79 -1.53 -16.06
CA PRO A 82 -15.12 -0.25 -16.35
C PRO A 82 -13.60 -0.23 -16.04
N TYR A 83 -12.92 -1.37 -16.04
CA TYR A 83 -11.50 -1.48 -15.65
C TYR A 83 -10.53 -1.35 -16.82
N ARG A 84 -9.38 -0.72 -16.54
CA ARG A 84 -8.23 -0.54 -17.46
C ARG A 84 -6.91 -0.72 -16.72
N LEU A 85 -5.82 -1.01 -17.44
CA LEU A 85 -4.46 -0.91 -16.90
C LEU A 85 -3.97 0.53 -17.01
N ALA A 86 -3.58 1.13 -15.89
CA ALA A 86 -3.19 2.53 -15.86
C ALA A 86 -1.98 2.84 -16.76
N CYS A 87 -1.07 1.88 -16.93
CA CYS A 87 0.11 2.05 -17.79
C CYS A 87 -0.20 1.96 -19.30
N GLN A 88 -1.30 1.31 -19.68
CA GLN A 88 -1.68 1.10 -21.09
C GLN A 88 -2.77 2.08 -21.54
N ALA A 89 -3.61 2.54 -20.61
CA ALA A 89 -4.66 3.50 -20.86
C ALA A 89 -4.08 4.91 -21.02
N ARG A 90 -4.16 5.44 -22.24
CA ARG A 90 -3.69 6.77 -22.64
C ARG A 90 -4.87 7.68 -22.98
N VAL A 91 -4.83 8.93 -22.53
CA VAL A 91 -5.84 9.93 -22.85
C VAL A 91 -5.68 10.39 -24.30
N VAL A 92 -6.69 10.18 -25.13
CA VAL A 92 -6.72 10.54 -26.55
C VAL A 92 -7.69 11.69 -26.86
N ALA A 93 -8.56 12.05 -25.92
CA ALA A 93 -9.48 13.18 -26.06
C ALA A 93 -9.56 14.00 -24.77
N GLU A 94 -9.66 15.33 -24.88
CA GLU A 94 -9.87 16.20 -23.72
C GLU A 94 -11.33 16.18 -23.28
N GLN A 95 -11.65 15.30 -22.32
CA GLN A 95 -12.97 15.20 -21.69
C GLN A 95 -12.80 14.99 -20.17
N PRO A 96 -13.82 15.30 -19.36
CA PRO A 96 -13.79 14.99 -17.93
C PRO A 96 -13.58 13.49 -17.70
N LEU A 97 -12.43 13.15 -17.12
CA LEU A 97 -12.01 11.79 -16.84
C LEU A 97 -11.92 11.61 -15.32
N VAL A 98 -12.61 10.60 -14.80
CA VAL A 98 -12.56 10.25 -13.38
C VAL A 98 -12.18 8.79 -13.28
N PHE A 99 -11.07 8.52 -12.62
CA PHE A 99 -10.59 7.17 -12.36
C PHE A 99 -10.11 7.04 -10.92
N SER A 100 -10.04 5.80 -10.45
CA SER A 100 -9.45 5.50 -9.15
C SER A 100 -8.62 4.21 -9.22
N PRO A 101 -7.46 4.14 -8.54
CA PRO A 101 -6.73 2.89 -8.40
C PRO A 101 -7.62 1.86 -7.73
N LEU A 102 -7.62 0.64 -8.27
CA LEU A 102 -8.26 -0.48 -7.62
C LEU A 102 -7.42 -0.83 -6.38
N ARG A 103 -7.74 -0.18 -5.26
CA ARG A 103 -7.08 -0.43 -3.98
C ARG A 103 -7.43 -1.85 -3.54
N ARG A 104 -6.55 -2.80 -3.83
CA ARG A 104 -6.48 -4.05 -3.10
C ARG A 104 -5.96 -3.74 -1.71
N ARG A 105 -6.76 -3.09 -0.85
CA ARG A 105 -6.55 -3.23 0.58
C ARG A 105 -6.75 -4.70 0.86
N PRO A 106 -5.72 -5.46 1.28
CA PRO A 106 -5.92 -6.84 1.65
C PRO A 106 -6.97 -6.85 2.76
N LYS A 107 -8.19 -7.27 2.45
CA LYS A 107 -9.20 -7.51 3.46
C LYS A 107 -8.89 -8.87 4.04
N ILE A 108 -8.15 -8.89 5.13
CA ILE A 108 -8.02 -10.11 5.91
C ILE A 108 -9.38 -10.38 6.56
N LEU A 109 -9.83 -11.63 6.53
CA LEU A 109 -10.92 -12.10 7.39
C LEU A 109 -10.53 -11.82 8.85
N ALA A 110 -11.07 -10.75 9.42
CA ALA A 110 -10.76 -10.36 10.80
C ALA A 110 -11.32 -11.35 11.83
N ALA A 111 -12.39 -12.07 11.48
CA ALA A 111 -13.02 -13.08 12.31
C ALA A 111 -12.48 -14.48 11.98
N GLY A 112 -11.50 -14.93 12.77
CA GLY A 112 -11.23 -16.37 12.91
C GLY A 112 -12.34 -17.01 13.75
N MET A 113 -12.66 -18.28 13.50
CA MET A 113 -13.60 -19.03 14.33
C MET A 113 -13.11 -19.01 15.78
N LYS A 114 -13.91 -18.49 16.72
CA LYS A 114 -13.68 -18.70 18.15
C LYS A 114 -13.74 -20.21 18.40
N LYS A 115 -12.59 -20.82 18.63
CA LYS A 115 -12.53 -22.17 19.18
C LYS A 115 -12.65 -22.03 20.69
N ASP A 116 -13.87 -22.10 21.20
CA ASP A 116 -14.09 -22.27 22.63
C ASP A 116 -13.46 -23.60 23.05
N ASN A 117 -12.71 -23.61 24.16
CA ASN A 117 -12.04 -24.77 24.76
C ASN A 117 -10.80 -25.35 24.05
N LEU A 118 -9.93 -24.50 23.49
CA LEU A 118 -8.56 -24.93 23.17
C LEU A 118 -7.74 -25.04 24.47
N LEU A 119 -7.15 -26.20 24.71
CA LEU A 119 -6.02 -26.32 25.63
C LEU A 119 -4.82 -25.65 24.96
N LEU A 120 -4.40 -24.51 25.52
CA LEU A 120 -3.26 -23.75 25.02
C LEU A 120 -1.97 -24.33 25.58
N GLU A 121 -1.10 -24.79 24.69
CA GLU A 121 0.26 -25.25 25.02
C GLU A 121 1.29 -24.36 24.30
N PRO A 122 1.37 -23.05 24.63
CA PRO A 122 2.34 -22.16 24.01
C PRO A 122 3.76 -22.57 24.42
N MET A 123 4.73 -22.43 23.51
CA MET A 123 6.15 -22.68 23.84
C MET A 123 6.69 -21.72 24.90
N VAL A 124 6.12 -20.52 24.98
CA VAL A 124 6.43 -19.55 26.03
C VAL A 124 5.36 -19.64 27.12
N THR A 125 5.77 -20.06 28.31
CA THR A 125 4.87 -20.26 29.45
C THR A 125 5.30 -19.44 30.65
N ARG A 126 4.32 -19.12 31.50
CA ARG A 126 4.56 -18.53 32.82
C ARG A 126 4.51 -19.62 33.88
N ARG A 127 5.50 -19.63 34.77
CA ARG A 127 5.46 -20.40 36.03
C ARG A 127 5.73 -19.40 37.15
N GLU A 128 4.72 -19.14 38.00
CA GLU A 128 4.76 -18.11 39.05
C GLU A 128 5.07 -16.70 38.51
N ASP A 129 6.24 -16.14 38.83
CA ASP A 129 6.72 -14.82 38.41
C ASP A 129 7.80 -14.89 37.31
N ARG A 130 8.07 -16.10 36.78
CA ARG A 130 9.08 -16.39 35.77
C ARG A 130 8.44 -16.78 34.43
N VAL A 131 9.14 -16.46 33.35
CA VAL A 131 8.78 -16.76 31.97
C VAL A 131 9.78 -17.75 31.40
N TYR A 132 9.27 -18.79 30.74
CA TYR A 132 10.06 -19.88 30.20
C TYR A 132 9.81 -20.06 28.70
N TYR A 133 10.86 -20.33 27.92
CA TYR A 133 10.76 -20.91 26.58
C TYR A 133 11.08 -22.41 26.68
N GLY A 134 10.05 -23.26 26.60
CA GLY A 134 10.19 -24.66 27.00
C GLY A 134 10.59 -24.77 28.47
N GLU A 135 11.78 -25.33 28.74
CA GLU A 135 12.33 -25.45 30.10
C GLU A 135 13.32 -24.33 30.48
N LYS A 136 13.66 -23.44 29.55
CA LYS A 136 14.65 -22.38 29.78
C LYS A 136 13.98 -21.16 30.41
N ASP A 137 14.45 -20.73 31.58
CA ASP A 137 14.10 -19.41 32.15
C ASP A 137 14.68 -18.31 31.26
N ILE A 138 13.81 -17.42 30.77
CA ILE A 138 14.18 -16.34 29.85
C ILE A 138 13.94 -14.95 30.42
N ASP A 139 13.00 -14.77 31.35
CA ASP A 139 12.64 -13.44 31.89
C ASP A 139 11.70 -13.51 33.11
N HIS A 140 11.43 -12.36 33.73
CA HIS A 140 10.35 -12.18 34.71
C HIS A 140 9.03 -11.79 34.06
N TYR A 141 7.92 -12.23 34.66
CA TYR A 141 6.59 -11.91 34.19
C TYR A 141 6.23 -10.44 34.49
N ARG A 142 5.78 -9.71 33.45
CA ARG A 142 5.44 -8.28 33.53
C ARG A 142 3.96 -7.97 33.32
N GLY A 143 3.09 -8.98 33.46
CA GLY A 143 1.63 -8.82 33.43
C GLY A 143 0.93 -9.32 32.16
N ARG A 144 1.66 -9.69 31.11
CA ARG A 144 1.09 -10.36 29.92
C ARG A 144 2.15 -11.11 29.13
N LEU A 145 1.80 -12.27 28.58
CA LEU A 145 2.59 -12.94 27.54
C LEU A 145 1.97 -12.71 26.17
N LEU A 146 2.77 -12.18 25.25
CA LEU A 146 2.35 -11.89 23.88
C LEU A 146 3.18 -12.68 22.88
N GLY A 147 2.54 -13.09 21.79
CA GLY A 147 3.16 -13.69 20.62
C GLY A 147 2.72 -12.97 19.35
N ILE A 148 3.51 -13.11 18.30
CA ILE A 148 3.14 -12.62 16.97
C ILE A 148 3.09 -13.82 16.04
N ALA A 149 1.95 -14.01 15.37
CA ALA A 149 1.83 -14.91 14.24
C ALA A 149 2.04 -14.11 12.95
N VAL A 150 2.98 -14.55 12.10
CA VAL A 150 3.29 -13.89 10.83
C VAL A 150 3.07 -14.86 9.68
N ASP A 151 2.24 -14.46 8.71
CA ASP A 151 2.09 -15.14 7.42
C ASP A 151 2.80 -14.32 6.35
N LEU A 152 3.83 -14.90 5.74
CA LEU A 152 4.69 -14.27 4.75
C LEU A 152 4.28 -14.73 3.34
N GLY A 153 3.23 -14.14 2.80
CA GLY A 153 2.82 -14.36 1.42
C GLY A 153 3.74 -13.64 0.42
N THR A 154 3.72 -14.08 -0.85
CA THR A 154 4.47 -13.44 -1.93
C THR A 154 4.03 -12.00 -2.17
N THR A 155 2.72 -11.74 -2.12
CA THR A 155 2.14 -10.42 -2.34
C THR A 155 1.83 -9.68 -1.04
N THR A 156 1.44 -10.40 0.01
CA THR A 156 0.92 -9.80 1.24
C THR A 156 1.55 -10.46 2.45
N ILE A 157 1.96 -9.63 3.41
CA ILE A 157 2.38 -10.07 4.73
C ILE A 157 1.27 -9.75 5.72
N VAL A 158 0.94 -10.71 6.56
CA VAL A 158 -0.03 -10.56 7.65
C VAL A 158 0.69 -10.80 8.97
N ALA A 159 0.49 -9.91 9.93
CA ALA A 159 0.96 -10.10 11.30
C ALA A 159 -0.21 -9.97 12.26
N GLU A 160 -0.24 -10.85 13.25
CA GLU A 160 -1.28 -10.89 14.27
C GLU A 160 -0.64 -10.98 15.66
N LEU A 161 -0.99 -10.03 16.53
CA LEU A 161 -0.60 -10.01 17.93
C LEU A 161 -1.60 -10.85 18.73
N ILE A 162 -1.08 -11.83 19.46
CA ILE A 162 -1.87 -12.82 20.19
C ILE A 162 -1.47 -12.78 21.67
N ASP A 163 -2.45 -12.79 22.55
CA ASP A 163 -2.25 -13.06 23.97
C ASP A 163 -2.05 -14.57 24.18
N LEU A 164 -0.87 -14.98 24.66
CA LEU A 164 -0.51 -16.40 24.77
C LEU A 164 -1.18 -17.11 25.95
N GLU A 165 -1.67 -16.36 26.94
CA GLU A 165 -2.33 -16.92 28.12
C GLU A 165 -3.82 -17.22 27.83
N SER A 166 -4.47 -16.36 27.02
CA SER A 166 -5.88 -16.50 26.65
C SER A 166 -6.11 -17.03 25.23
N GLY A 167 -5.08 -17.03 24.37
CA GLY A 167 -5.18 -17.37 22.95
C GLY A 167 -5.93 -16.33 22.11
N GLN A 168 -6.25 -15.16 22.68
CA GLN A 168 -7.03 -14.14 21.99
C GLN A 168 -6.16 -13.30 21.05
N SER A 169 -6.71 -13.03 19.86
CA SER A 169 -6.19 -12.02 18.95
C SER A 169 -6.40 -10.62 19.52
N ILE A 170 -5.31 -9.87 19.69
CA ILE A 170 -5.34 -8.47 20.15
C ILE A 170 -5.46 -7.53 18.95
N GLU A 171 -4.60 -7.70 17.97
CA GLU A 171 -4.53 -6.83 16.79
C GLU A 171 -4.02 -7.61 15.58
N ARG A 172 -4.51 -7.26 14.40
CA ARG A 172 -4.07 -7.84 13.13
C ARG A 172 -3.79 -6.74 12.13
N VAL A 173 -2.64 -6.82 11.47
CA VAL A 173 -2.20 -5.89 10.43
C VAL A 173 -1.82 -6.65 9.16
N SER A 174 -2.02 -6.03 8.00
CA SER A 174 -1.50 -6.51 6.72
C SER A 174 -0.86 -5.39 5.94
N PHE A 175 0.16 -5.73 5.18
CA PHE A 175 0.81 -4.84 4.25
C PHE A 175 1.32 -5.61 3.02
N GLU A 176 1.63 -4.88 1.96
CA GLU A 176 2.25 -5.48 0.78
C GLU A 176 3.64 -6.01 1.12
N ASN A 177 4.02 -7.15 0.53
CA ASN A 177 5.34 -7.69 0.74
C ASN A 177 6.39 -6.72 0.13
N PRO A 178 7.29 -6.14 0.95
CA PRO A 178 8.26 -5.16 0.48
C PRO A 178 9.27 -5.76 -0.49
N GLN A 179 9.35 -7.09 -0.63
CA GLN A 179 10.17 -7.77 -1.63
C GLN A 179 9.63 -7.66 -3.07
N LYS A 180 8.54 -6.92 -3.31
CA LYS A 180 7.99 -6.70 -4.66
C LYS A 180 9.02 -6.17 -5.67
N PHE A 181 9.99 -5.37 -5.23
CA PHE A 181 11.05 -4.86 -6.11
C PHE A 181 11.98 -5.96 -6.65
N GLY A 182 12.09 -7.09 -5.93
CA GLY A 182 12.91 -8.23 -6.33
C GLY A 182 12.23 -9.18 -7.32
N GLY A 183 10.97 -8.89 -7.69
CA GLY A 183 10.20 -9.71 -8.61
C GLY A 183 8.75 -9.94 -8.16
N SER A 184 7.88 -10.11 -9.16
CA SER A 184 6.45 -10.41 -9.00
C SER A 184 6.15 -11.85 -8.57
N ASP A 185 7.12 -12.75 -8.73
CA ASP A 185 7.02 -14.17 -8.37
C ASP A 185 8.28 -14.67 -7.64
N VAL A 186 8.19 -15.88 -7.09
CA VAL A 186 9.27 -16.51 -6.30
C VAL A 186 10.53 -16.76 -7.13
N MET A 187 10.40 -17.14 -8.41
CA MET A 187 11.55 -17.47 -9.26
C MET A 187 12.39 -16.23 -9.55
N HIS A 188 11.72 -15.11 -9.86
CA HIS A 188 12.42 -13.83 -10.02
C HIS A 188 13.16 -13.42 -8.74
N ARG A 189 12.53 -13.58 -7.57
CA ARG A 189 13.16 -13.25 -6.29
C ARG A 189 14.38 -14.13 -5.97
N ILE A 190 14.29 -15.43 -6.26
CA ILE A 190 15.43 -16.35 -6.12
C ILE A 190 16.58 -15.91 -7.03
N SER A 191 16.28 -15.58 -8.29
CA SER A 191 17.33 -15.14 -9.23
C SER A 191 17.94 -13.80 -8.82
N TYR A 192 17.12 -12.87 -8.34
CA TYR A 192 17.56 -11.54 -7.89
C TYR A 192 18.51 -11.65 -6.70
N ASP A 193 18.12 -12.39 -5.66
CA ASP A 193 18.91 -12.56 -4.43
C ASP A 193 20.07 -13.56 -4.61
N GLY A 194 20.03 -14.37 -5.67
CA GLY A 194 21.10 -15.29 -6.07
C GLY A 194 22.25 -14.63 -6.86
N GLY A 195 22.06 -13.41 -7.34
CA GLY A 195 23.03 -12.65 -8.13
C GLY A 195 23.79 -11.60 -7.31
N GLU A 196 23.98 -10.42 -7.89
CA GLU A 196 24.74 -9.31 -7.29
C GLU A 196 24.04 -8.66 -6.07
N HIS A 197 22.72 -8.83 -5.95
CA HIS A 197 21.87 -8.20 -4.93
C HIS A 197 21.60 -9.06 -3.69
N ARG A 198 22.50 -9.99 -3.38
CA ARG A 198 22.31 -10.99 -2.32
C ARG A 198 22.00 -10.37 -0.95
N GLY A 199 20.89 -10.81 -0.36
CA GLY A 199 20.43 -10.41 0.97
C GLY A 199 19.67 -9.09 1.00
N GLU A 200 19.44 -8.43 -0.14
CA GLU A 200 18.60 -7.23 -0.21
C GLU A 200 17.14 -7.55 0.10
N LEU A 201 16.63 -8.73 -0.31
CA LEU A 201 15.26 -9.15 -0.01
C LEU A 201 15.03 -9.42 1.47
N THR A 202 16.05 -9.91 2.18
CA THR A 202 15.96 -10.09 3.64
C THR A 202 16.03 -8.76 4.37
N LYS A 203 16.89 -7.84 3.91
CA LYS A 203 17.00 -6.49 4.48
C LYS A 203 15.70 -5.70 4.36
N SER A 204 14.97 -5.84 3.25
CA SER A 204 13.70 -5.14 3.06
C SER A 204 12.61 -5.60 4.02
N LEU A 205 12.57 -6.89 4.38
CA LEU A 205 11.66 -7.40 5.41
C LEU A 205 11.98 -6.87 6.81
N ILE A 206 13.26 -6.76 7.17
CA ILE A 206 13.68 -6.32 8.52
C ILE A 206 13.48 -4.81 8.70
N LYS A 207 13.76 -4.02 7.65
CA LYS A 207 13.72 -2.55 7.77
C LYS A 207 12.31 -1.98 7.80
N GLY A 208 11.30 -2.70 7.32
CA GLY A 208 9.90 -2.26 7.33
C GLY A 208 9.74 -0.84 6.79
N THR A 209 9.97 -0.65 5.49
CA THR A 209 9.77 0.64 4.80
C THR A 209 8.31 0.94 4.54
#